data_AF-A0A9X5YRX6-F1
#
_entry.id   AF-A0A9X5YRX6-F1
#
_cell.length_a   1.000
_cell.length_b   1.000
_cell.length_c   1.000
_cell.angle_alpha   90.00
_cell.angle_beta   90.00
_cell.angle_gamma   90.00
#
_symmetry.space_group_name_H-M   'P 1'
#
loop_
_entity.id
_entity.type
_entity.pdbx_description
1 polymer ?
#
loop_
_entity_poly.entity_id
_entity_poly.type
_entity_poly.pdbx_seq_one_letter_code
_entity_poly.pdbx_strand_id
1 'polypeptide(L)'
;MAAQKILYLFDPLCGWCYSVSDGISKLAQTADVKLVPTGLFCRDKIMSPDWAEHAWENDRRIAKLTGLPFSENYRQNILQQPTNFNSFALVQALTAVQTTEPAREPEALRAFQKARYEEGLDTAKLDVLADVLRQIGCQQAVGIL
;
A
#
# COMPACT_ATOMS: atom_id res chain seq x y z
N MET A 1 -15.25 25.89 -12.89
CA MET A 1 -15.93 24.93 -12.00
C MET A 1 -14.93 24.50 -10.94
N ALA A 2 -15.28 24.55 -9.65
CA ALA A 2 -14.38 24.02 -8.62
C ALA A 2 -14.25 22.50 -8.82
N ALA A 3 -13.03 21.97 -8.76
CA ALA A 3 -12.81 20.54 -8.87
C ALA A 3 -13.58 19.81 -7.75
N GLN A 4 -14.30 18.74 -8.10
CA GLN A 4 -15.02 17.97 -7.10
C GLN A 4 -14.01 17.28 -6.18
N LYS A 5 -14.16 17.49 -4.88
CA LYS A 5 -13.32 16.87 -3.87
C LYS A 5 -13.76 15.43 -3.62
N ILE A 6 -12.83 14.49 -3.72
CA ILE A 6 -13.04 13.06 -3.52
C ILE A 6 -12.20 12.63 -2.32
N LEU A 7 -12.83 12.00 -1.33
CA LEU A 7 -12.12 11.36 -0.22
C LEU A 7 -11.96 9.87 -0.54
N TYR A 8 -10.73 9.40 -0.63
CA TYR A 8 -10.44 7.98 -0.79
C TYR A 8 -10.01 7.41 0.55
N LEU A 9 -10.90 6.64 1.18
CA LEU A 9 -10.64 5.92 2.43
C LEU A 9 -10.10 4.53 2.10
N PHE A 10 -8.94 4.18 2.64
CA PHE A 10 -8.27 2.93 2.29
C PHE A 10 -7.38 2.41 3.42
N ASP A 11 -6.90 1.18 3.29
CA ASP A 11 -5.74 0.70 4.03
C ASP A 11 -4.69 0.18 3.02
N PRO A 12 -3.39 0.51 3.18
CA PRO A 12 -2.35 0.08 2.24
C PRO A 12 -2.21 -1.44 2.10
N LEU A 13 -2.55 -2.22 3.14
CA LEU A 13 -2.51 -3.69 3.13
C LEU A 13 -3.83 -4.34 2.68
N CYS A 14 -4.84 -3.55 2.28
CA CYS A 14 -6.08 -4.08 1.74
C CYS A 14 -5.93 -4.42 0.25
N GLY A 15 -6.05 -5.71 -0.10
CA GLY A 15 -5.95 -6.17 -1.48
C GLY A 15 -6.98 -5.52 -2.42
N TRP A 16 -8.18 -5.22 -1.93
CA TRP A 16 -9.19 -4.48 -2.71
C TRP A 16 -8.85 -2.99 -2.88
N CYS A 17 -8.04 -2.41 -1.98
CA CYS A 17 -7.51 -1.06 -2.17
C CYS A 17 -6.37 -1.07 -3.21
N TYR A 18 -5.51 -2.09 -3.17
CA TYR A 18 -4.52 -2.31 -4.24
C TYR A 18 -5.19 -2.42 -5.61
N SER A 19 -6.34 -3.09 -5.67
CA SER A 19 -7.04 -3.34 -6.93
C SER A 19 -7.52 -2.08 -7.67
N VAL A 20 -7.67 -0.97 -6.95
CA VAL A 20 -8.09 0.33 -7.49
C VAL A 20 -6.99 1.39 -7.48
N SER A 21 -5.80 1.08 -6.97
CA SER A 21 -4.70 2.03 -6.77
C SER A 21 -4.26 2.75 -8.05
N ASP A 22 -4.26 2.05 -9.18
CA ASP A 22 -4.04 2.62 -10.52
C ASP A 22 -5.12 3.63 -10.90
N GLY A 23 -6.38 3.29 -10.65
CA GLY A 23 -7.53 4.14 -10.92
C GLY A 23 -7.48 5.41 -10.09
N ILE A 24 -7.13 5.30 -8.81
CA ILE A 24 -6.95 6.45 -7.90
C ILE A 24 -5.80 7.34 -8.37
N SER A 25 -4.66 6.76 -8.76
CA SER A 25 -3.51 7.52 -9.29
C SER A 25 -3.86 8.30 -10.56
N LYS A 26 -4.67 7.73 -11.45
CA LYS A 26 -5.18 8.42 -12.65
C LYS A 26 -6.22 9.48 -12.31
N LEU A 27 -7.15 9.17 -11.39
CA LEU A 27 -8.19 10.11 -10.95
C LEU A 27 -7.58 11.36 -10.32
N ALA A 28 -6.54 11.21 -9.50
CA ALA A 28 -5.81 12.31 -8.87
C ALA A 28 -5.15 13.28 -9.87
N GLN A 29 -4.96 12.89 -11.14
CA GLN A 29 -4.47 13.79 -12.20
C GLN A 29 -5.56 14.75 -12.72
N THR A 30 -6.83 14.48 -12.41
CA THR A 30 -7.99 15.19 -12.98
C THR A 30 -8.96 15.73 -11.93
N ALA A 31 -8.84 15.30 -10.67
CA ALA A 31 -9.71 15.68 -9.56
C ALA A 31 -8.90 15.91 -8.27
N ASP A 32 -9.45 16.67 -7.33
CA ASP A 32 -8.91 16.83 -5.97
C ASP A 32 -9.21 15.58 -5.14
N VAL A 33 -8.33 14.59 -5.23
CA VAL A 33 -8.43 13.35 -4.47
C VAL A 33 -7.60 13.47 -3.20
N LYS A 34 -8.25 13.46 -2.04
CA LYS A 34 -7.59 13.37 -0.74
C LYS A 34 -7.56 11.91 -0.29
N LEU A 35 -6.36 11.37 -0.13
CA LEU A 35 -6.11 10.05 0.42
C LEU A 35 -6.28 10.10 1.95
N VAL A 36 -6.95 9.10 2.50
CA VAL A 36 -7.22 8.97 3.94
C VAL A 36 -6.94 7.51 4.35
N PRO A 37 -5.70 7.18 4.75
CA PRO A 37 -5.40 5.86 5.28
C PRO A 37 -6.11 5.67 6.63
N THR A 38 -6.95 4.65 6.74
CA THR A 38 -7.83 4.45 7.90
C THR A 38 -7.19 3.63 9.02
N GLY A 39 -6.08 2.96 8.75
CA GLY A 39 -5.39 2.10 9.72
C GLY A 39 -6.21 0.87 10.11
N LEU A 40 -6.95 0.28 9.17
CA LEU A 40 -7.74 -0.93 9.35
C LEU A 40 -6.91 -2.07 9.99
N PHE A 41 -5.61 -2.13 9.66
CA PHE A 41 -4.69 -3.15 10.14
C PHE A 41 -3.56 -2.59 11.04
N CYS A 42 -3.77 -1.50 11.79
CA CYS A 42 -2.75 -0.92 12.67
C CYS A 42 -2.57 -1.63 14.03
N ARG A 43 -3.12 -2.83 14.21
CA ARG A 43 -2.95 -3.62 15.43
C ARG A 43 -2.04 -4.80 15.13
N ASP A 44 -1.07 -5.04 16.01
CA ASP A 44 -0.12 -6.12 15.82
C ASP A 44 -0.83 -7.46 15.65
N LYS A 45 -0.45 -8.15 14.57
CA LYS A 45 -0.95 -9.46 14.22
C LYS A 45 0.15 -10.18 13.46
N ILE A 46 0.75 -11.17 14.11
CA ILE A 46 1.65 -12.08 13.40
C ILE A 46 0.83 -12.91 12.42
N MET A 47 1.33 -13.04 11.19
CA MET A 47 0.73 -13.83 10.13
C MET A 47 0.55 -15.28 10.61
N SER A 48 -0.69 -15.75 10.69
CA SER A 48 -1.03 -17.14 10.98
C SER A 48 -1.36 -17.89 9.68
N PRO A 49 -1.21 -19.23 9.64
CA PRO A 49 -1.55 -20.03 8.46
C PRO A 49 -2.99 -19.79 7.97
N ASP A 50 -3.97 -19.79 8.86
CA ASP A 50 -5.38 -19.56 8.49
C ASP A 50 -5.61 -18.17 7.90
N TRP A 51 -4.94 -17.15 8.44
CA TRP A 51 -5.03 -15.80 7.91
C TRP A 51 -4.34 -15.67 6.55
N ALA A 52 -3.20 -16.33 6.37
CA ALA A 52 -2.47 -16.38 5.12
C ALA A 52 -3.29 -17.05 4.01
N GLU A 53 -3.93 -18.18 4.30
CA GLU A 53 -4.85 -18.87 3.37
C GLU A 53 -6.02 -17.95 2.99
N HIS A 54 -6.66 -17.32 3.98
CA HIS A 54 -7.76 -16.39 3.75
C HIS A 54 -7.34 -15.18 2.90
N ALA A 55 -6.20 -14.56 3.19
CA ALA A 55 -5.65 -13.47 2.40
C ALA A 55 -5.38 -13.93 0.95
N TRP A 56 -4.74 -15.09 0.78
CA TRP A 56 -4.42 -15.64 -0.53
C TRP A 56 -5.66 -15.98 -1.37
N GLU A 57 -6.73 -16.47 -0.76
CA GLU A 57 -8.02 -16.66 -1.45
C GLU A 57 -8.60 -15.35 -1.99
N ASN A 58 -8.57 -14.29 -1.19
CA ASN A 58 -9.00 -12.96 -1.61
C ASN A 58 -8.12 -12.41 -2.73
N ASP A 59 -6.80 -12.52 -2.60
CA ASP A 59 -5.81 -12.06 -3.57
C ASP A 59 -6.00 -12.75 -4.92
N ARG A 60 -6.19 -14.08 -4.94
CA ARG A 60 -6.53 -14.84 -6.17
C ARG A 60 -7.83 -14.38 -6.81
N ARG A 61 -8.85 -14.06 -6.00
CA ARG A 61 -10.12 -13.54 -6.52
C ARG A 61 -9.94 -12.16 -7.14
N ILE A 62 -9.16 -11.28 -6.51
CA ILE A 62 -8.83 -9.95 -7.04
C ILE A 62 -8.07 -10.09 -8.36
N ALA A 63 -7.04 -10.94 -8.41
CA ALA A 63 -6.26 -11.21 -9.63
C ALA A 63 -7.17 -11.68 -10.78
N LYS A 64 -8.09 -12.62 -10.51
CA LYS A 64 -9.05 -13.10 -11.51
C LYS A 64 -9.98 -12.01 -12.05
N LEU A 65 -10.40 -11.07 -11.22
CA LEU A 65 -11.35 -10.02 -11.60
C LEU A 65 -10.68 -8.81 -12.26
N THR A 66 -9.43 -8.53 -11.91
CA THR A 66 -8.76 -7.26 -12.28
C THR A 66 -7.54 -7.44 -13.16
N GLY A 67 -6.99 -8.66 -13.23
CA GLY A 67 -5.73 -8.94 -13.91
C GLY A 67 -4.50 -8.46 -13.16
N LEU A 68 -4.65 -7.89 -11.95
CA LEU A 68 -3.51 -7.43 -11.17
C LEU A 68 -2.66 -8.58 -10.64
N PRO A 69 -1.33 -8.43 -10.66
CA PRO A 69 -0.42 -9.47 -10.20
C PRO A 69 -0.42 -9.59 -8.67
N PHE A 70 -0.39 -10.84 -8.21
CA PHE A 70 0.00 -11.20 -6.85
C PHE A 70 1.04 -12.31 -7.00
N SER A 71 2.29 -12.01 -6.63
CA SER A 71 3.42 -12.86 -6.99
C SER A 71 3.60 -14.04 -6.04
N GLU A 72 4.34 -15.05 -6.52
CA GLU A 72 4.78 -16.14 -5.67
C GLU A 72 5.79 -15.65 -4.62
N ASN A 73 6.60 -14.62 -4.92
CA ASN A 73 7.48 -14.00 -3.92
C ASN A 73 6.66 -13.41 -2.76
N TYR A 74 5.56 -12.70 -3.04
CA TYR A 74 4.66 -12.22 -2.00
C TYR A 74 4.08 -13.37 -1.18
N ARG A 75 3.62 -14.44 -1.82
CA ARG A 75 3.09 -15.62 -1.13
C ARG A 75 4.12 -16.26 -0.21
N GLN A 76 5.34 -16.48 -0.69
CA GLN A 76 6.40 -17.20 0.03
C GLN A 76 7.06 -16.36 1.11
N ASN A 77 7.33 -15.07 0.82
CA ASN A 77 8.11 -14.21 1.70
C ASN A 77 7.25 -13.44 2.70
N ILE A 78 5.96 -13.23 2.40
CA ILE A 78 5.06 -12.48 3.27
C ILE A 78 4.01 -13.39 3.91
N LEU A 79 3.18 -14.04 3.09
CA LEU A 79 2.04 -14.81 3.62
C LEU A 79 2.48 -16.10 4.33
N GLN A 80 3.52 -16.78 3.84
CA GLN A 80 4.03 -18.02 4.44
C GLN A 80 5.12 -17.81 5.50
N GLN A 81 5.42 -16.56 5.85
CA GLN A 81 6.38 -16.20 6.90
C GLN A 81 5.66 -15.63 8.12
N PRO A 82 6.25 -15.70 9.33
CA PRO A 82 5.70 -15.07 10.54
C PRO A 82 5.92 -13.55 10.55
N THR A 83 5.58 -12.87 9.44
CA THR A 83 5.67 -11.42 9.30
C THR A 83 4.58 -10.72 10.11
N ASN A 84 4.82 -9.46 10.50
CA ASN A 84 3.79 -8.65 11.15
C ASN A 84 2.83 -8.10 10.09
N PHE A 85 1.56 -8.50 10.15
CA PHE A 85 0.51 -7.93 9.31
C PHE A 85 0.00 -6.65 9.96
N ASN A 86 0.80 -5.59 9.87
CA ASN A 86 0.50 -4.29 10.46
C ASN A 86 0.71 -3.15 9.46
N SER A 87 -0.33 -2.34 9.21
CA SER A 87 -0.27 -1.22 8.27
C SER A 87 0.30 0.07 8.86
N PHE A 88 0.62 0.12 10.16
CA PHE A 88 1.03 1.34 10.86
C PHE A 88 2.26 2.00 10.23
N ALA A 89 3.31 1.24 9.90
CA ALA A 89 4.50 1.78 9.24
C ALA A 89 4.16 2.40 7.87
N LEU A 90 3.25 1.80 7.11
CA LEU A 90 2.76 2.35 5.84
C LEU A 90 1.97 3.64 6.05
N VAL A 91 1.13 3.71 7.09
CA VAL A 91 0.42 4.95 7.46
C VAL A 91 1.41 6.06 7.81
N GLN A 92 2.48 5.76 8.55
CA GLN A 92 3.54 6.71 8.85
C GLN A 92 4.24 7.18 7.57
N ALA A 93 4.63 6.27 6.70
CA ALA A 93 5.31 6.60 5.45
C ALA A 93 4.45 7.45 4.50
N LEU A 94 3.15 7.13 4.38
CA LEU A 94 2.21 7.94 3.61
C LEU A 94 2.00 9.31 4.24
N THR A 95 1.94 9.41 5.57
CA THR A 95 1.86 10.69 6.28
C THR A 95 3.11 11.54 6.02
N ALA A 96 4.30 10.91 5.97
CA ALA A 96 5.54 11.59 5.63
C ALA A 96 5.50 12.15 4.20
N VAL A 97 5.06 11.35 3.22
CA VAL A 97 4.86 11.83 1.84
C VAL A 97 3.84 12.95 1.79
N GLN A 98 2.70 12.81 2.47
CA GLN A 98 1.66 13.84 2.50
C GLN A 98 2.13 15.16 3.12
N THR A 99 3.08 15.11 4.06
CA THR A 99 3.63 16.30 4.74
C THR A 99 4.67 17.03 3.89
N THR A 100 5.41 16.30 3.04
CA THR A 100 6.57 16.83 2.30
C THR A 100 6.29 17.01 0.81
N GLU A 101 5.65 16.02 0.20
CA GLU A 101 5.42 15.88 -1.23
C GLU A 101 3.96 15.41 -1.51
N PRO A 102 2.92 16.13 -1.06
CA PRO A 102 1.53 15.65 -1.08
C PRO A 102 1.00 15.24 -2.46
N ALA A 103 1.46 15.87 -3.54
CA ALA A 103 1.08 15.51 -4.90
C ALA A 103 1.52 14.08 -5.29
N ARG A 104 2.44 13.47 -4.54
CA ARG A 104 3.03 12.16 -4.80
C ARG A 104 2.48 11.06 -3.90
N GLU A 105 1.56 11.36 -3.00
CA GLU A 105 0.95 10.36 -2.12
C GLU A 105 0.30 9.19 -2.91
N PRO A 106 -0.42 9.40 -4.03
CA PRO A 106 -0.94 8.30 -4.84
C PRO A 106 0.16 7.42 -5.47
N GLU A 107 1.24 8.04 -5.93
CA GLU A 107 2.41 7.34 -6.48
C GLU A 107 3.07 6.48 -5.41
N ALA A 108 3.29 7.04 -4.21
CA ALA A 108 3.89 6.34 -3.08
C ALA A 108 3.02 5.17 -2.59
N LEU A 109 1.71 5.37 -2.44
CA LEU A 109 0.77 4.29 -2.10
C LEU A 109 0.91 3.12 -3.08
N ARG A 110 0.89 3.42 -4.38
CA ARG A 110 1.04 2.42 -5.42
C ARG A 110 2.39 1.71 -5.31
N ALA A 111 3.49 2.45 -5.15
CA ALA A 111 4.82 1.87 -5.02
C ALA A 111 4.91 0.91 -3.83
N PHE A 112 4.36 1.27 -2.67
CA PHE A 112 4.31 0.39 -1.50
C PHE A 112 3.49 -0.88 -1.75
N GLN A 113 2.35 -0.76 -2.43
CA GLN A 113 1.52 -1.93 -2.74
C GLN A 113 2.21 -2.86 -3.74
N LYS A 114 2.91 -2.32 -4.74
CA LYS A 114 3.73 -3.12 -5.66
C LYS A 114 4.88 -3.82 -4.93
N ALA A 115 5.60 -3.10 -4.08
CA ALA A 115 6.66 -3.66 -3.26
C ALA A 115 6.17 -4.85 -2.43
N ARG A 116 4.95 -4.77 -1.88
CA ARG A 116 4.34 -5.88 -1.16
C ARG A 116 3.85 -7.01 -2.08
N TYR A 117 2.88 -6.73 -2.95
CA TYR A 117 2.10 -7.76 -3.66
C TYR A 117 2.81 -8.34 -4.88
N GLU A 118 3.72 -7.58 -5.48
CA GLU A 118 4.47 -7.99 -6.68
C GLU A 118 5.89 -8.42 -6.32
N GLU A 119 6.58 -7.66 -5.50
CA GLU A 119 7.99 -7.92 -5.19
C GLU A 119 8.17 -8.83 -3.96
N GLY A 120 7.17 -8.89 -3.08
CA GLY A 120 7.21 -9.70 -1.86
C GLY A 120 8.10 -9.12 -0.77
N LEU A 121 8.17 -7.79 -0.68
CA LEU A 121 8.91 -7.07 0.35
C LEU A 121 8.04 -6.83 1.60
N ASP A 122 8.67 -6.87 2.77
CA ASP A 122 7.98 -6.67 4.05
C ASP A 122 7.77 -5.18 4.34
N THR A 123 6.68 -4.65 3.78
CA THR A 123 6.26 -3.26 3.93
C THR A 123 5.73 -2.89 5.32
N ALA A 124 5.80 -3.80 6.30
CA ALA A 124 5.57 -3.45 7.70
C ALA A 124 6.82 -2.82 8.35
N LYS A 125 7.96 -2.79 7.64
CA LYS A 125 9.23 -2.25 8.15
C LYS A 125 9.56 -0.89 7.51
N LEU A 126 9.97 0.07 8.34
CA LEU A 126 10.26 1.44 7.90
C LEU A 126 11.47 1.54 6.96
N ASP A 127 12.48 0.68 7.13
CA ASP A 127 13.66 0.62 6.24
C ASP A 127 13.27 0.23 4.81
N VAL A 128 12.42 -0.80 4.67
CA VAL A 128 11.84 -1.20 3.37
C VAL A 128 11.05 -0.06 2.74
N LEU A 129 10.22 0.64 3.52
CA LEU A 129 9.43 1.77 3.03
C LEU A 129 10.32 2.95 2.61
N ALA A 130 11.38 3.24 3.37
CA ALA A 130 12.37 4.25 3.01
C ALA A 130 13.08 3.90 1.70
N ASP A 131 13.43 2.64 1.46
CA ASP A 131 14.03 2.19 0.20
C ASP A 131 13.07 2.37 -0.99
N VAL A 132 11.79 2.00 -0.84
CA VAL A 132 10.77 2.23 -1.88
C VAL A 132 10.62 3.72 -2.19
N LEU A 133 10.59 4.57 -1.15
CA LEU A 133 10.50 6.02 -1.34
C LEU A 133 11.75 6.58 -2.04
N ARG A 134 12.96 6.09 -1.74
CA ARG A 134 14.18 6.46 -2.46
C ARG A 134 14.10 6.08 -3.94
N GLN A 135 13.58 4.89 -4.25
CA GLN A 135 13.47 4.40 -5.63
C GLN A 135 12.55 5.27 -6.48
N ILE A 136 11.44 5.75 -5.92
CA ILE A 136 10.56 6.71 -6.62
C ILE A 136 11.09 8.15 -6.51
N GLY A 137 12.07 8.42 -5.67
CA GLY A 137 12.69 9.74 -5.52
C GLY A 137 11.91 10.70 -4.61
N CYS A 138 11.26 10.19 -3.56
CA CYS A 138 10.65 10.99 -2.49
C CYS A 138 11.65 11.22 -1.33
N GLN A 139 12.79 11.87 -1.59
CA GLN A 139 13.86 11.99 -0.59
C GLN A 139 13.46 12.82 0.62
N GLN A 140 12.54 13.77 0.49
CA GLN A 140 12.10 14.60 1.62
C GLN A 140 11.29 13.76 2.61
N ALA A 141 10.41 12.89 2.11
CA ALA A 141 9.66 11.95 2.92
C ALA A 141 10.60 10.97 3.67
N VAL A 142 11.65 10.49 3.01
CA VAL A 142 12.66 9.61 3.64
C VAL A 142 13.36 10.28 4.82
N GLY A 143 13.58 11.60 4.77
CA GLY A 143 14.26 12.35 5.84
C GLY A 143 13.44 12.50 7.13
N ILE A 144 12.15 12.21 7.11
CA ILE A 144 11.25 12.33 8.27
C ILE A 144 10.61 11.00 8.70
N LEU A 145 10.94 9.91 8.00
CA LEU A 145 10.56 8.53 8.31
C LEU A 145 11.45 7.95 9.40
#